data_AF-K0J8K6-F1
#
_entry.id   AF-K0J8K6-F1
#
_cell.length_a   1.000
_cell.length_b   1.000
_cell.length_c   1.000
_cell.angle_alpha   90.00
_cell.angle_beta   90.00
_cell.angle_gamma   90.00
#
_symmetry.space_group_name_H-M   'P 1'
#
loop_
_entity.id
_entity.type
_entity.pdbx_description
1 polymer ?
#
loop_
_entity_poly.entity_id
_entity_poly.type
_entity_poly.pdbx_seq_one_letter_code
_entity_poly.pdbx_strand_id
1 'polypeptide(L)'
;MNNRFKKLLDELEPSFQRMKAMKSVDITDLPKDIPSTGIYALFENGEPLYVGRSNRMRSRLQEHCRPSSNHNTAPFAFRLAREHTGNINPTYSSKGSRAMLEKDPAFKKSFDQAKKRVRATKVKYVSEKDPLRQYLLETYIALSIKARHNDFDTH
;
A
#
# COMPACT_ATOMS: atom_id res chain seq x y z
N MET A 1 -23.28 -18.79 9.17
CA MET A 1 -22.01 -18.40 8.49
C MET A 1 -21.38 -19.63 7.86
N ASN A 2 -20.85 -19.54 6.64
CA ASN A 2 -20.16 -20.65 5.99
C ASN A 2 -18.94 -21.11 6.84
N ASN A 3 -18.81 -22.41 7.13
CA ASN A 3 -17.76 -22.93 8.01
C ASN A 3 -16.34 -22.69 7.49
N ARG A 4 -16.13 -22.74 6.17
CA ARG A 4 -14.83 -22.42 5.55
C ARG A 4 -14.50 -20.95 5.74
N PHE A 5 -15.48 -20.07 5.56
CA PHE A 5 -15.29 -18.64 5.79
C PHE A 5 -14.97 -18.33 7.25
N LYS A 6 -15.69 -18.94 8.20
CA LYS A 6 -15.40 -18.80 9.64
C LYS A 6 -13.95 -19.14 9.96
N LYS A 7 -13.45 -20.28 9.47
CA LYS A 7 -12.05 -20.69 9.66
C LYS A 7 -11.04 -19.69 9.06
N LEU A 8 -11.39 -19.01 7.97
CA LEU A 8 -10.52 -17.97 7.42
C LEU A 8 -10.46 -16.74 8.34
N LEU A 9 -11.59 -16.37 8.97
CA LEU A 9 -11.68 -15.25 9.90
C LEU A 9 -10.93 -15.50 11.21
N ASP A 10 -11.03 -16.71 11.75
CA ASP A 10 -10.40 -17.09 13.03
C ASP A 10 -8.86 -16.91 13.01
N GLU A 11 -8.25 -16.98 11.82
CA GLU A 11 -6.80 -16.82 11.60
C GLU A 11 -6.34 -15.37 11.38
N LEU A 12 -7.27 -14.42 11.21
CA LEU A 12 -6.93 -13.03 10.91
C LEU A 12 -6.29 -12.31 12.10
N GLU A 13 -6.91 -12.44 13.27
CA GLU A 13 -6.43 -11.76 14.49
C GLU A 13 -5.05 -12.25 14.93
N PRO A 14 -4.76 -13.57 15.00
CA PRO A 14 -3.40 -14.04 15.26
C PRO A 14 -2.36 -13.50 14.27
N SER A 15 -2.72 -13.37 12.98
CA SER A 15 -1.85 -12.81 11.95
C SER A 15 -1.61 -11.32 12.14
N PHE A 16 -2.64 -10.56 12.51
CA PHE A 16 -2.53 -9.15 12.84
C PHE A 16 -1.64 -8.93 14.07
N GLN A 17 -1.80 -9.72 15.13
CA GLN A 17 -0.96 -9.60 16.33
C GLN A 17 0.52 -9.87 16.03
N ARG A 18 0.83 -10.85 15.18
CA ARG A 18 2.22 -11.08 14.69
C ARG A 18 2.76 -9.84 13.96
N MET A 19 1.97 -9.23 13.07
CA MET A 19 2.38 -7.99 12.40
C MET A 19 2.59 -6.85 13.40
N LYS A 20 1.70 -6.70 14.39
CA LYS A 20 1.76 -5.62 15.38
C LYS A 20 3.01 -5.73 16.27
N ALA A 21 3.35 -6.94 16.70
CA ALA A 21 4.52 -7.23 17.52
C ALA A 21 5.86 -7.05 16.78
N MET A 22 5.84 -7.13 15.44
CA MET A 22 7.03 -6.89 14.62
C MET A 22 7.60 -5.47 14.85
N LYS A 23 8.93 -5.39 15.00
CA LYS A 23 9.66 -4.11 14.91
C LYS A 23 9.58 -3.58 13.49
N SER A 24 9.16 -2.33 13.32
CA SER A 24 9.09 -1.73 11.99
C SER A 24 10.48 -1.54 11.37
N VAL A 25 10.58 -1.71 10.06
CA VAL A 25 11.80 -1.50 9.27
C VAL A 25 11.64 -0.33 8.31
N ASP A 26 12.74 0.23 7.80
CA ASP A 26 12.66 1.23 6.74
C ASP A 26 12.30 0.57 5.40
N ILE A 27 11.44 1.20 4.60
CA ILE A 27 11.10 0.68 3.27
C ILE A 27 12.33 0.58 2.33
N THR A 28 13.36 1.36 2.61
CA THR A 28 14.63 1.36 1.88
C THR A 28 15.66 0.36 2.41
N ASP A 29 15.42 -0.22 3.59
CA ASP A 29 16.32 -1.16 4.26
C ASP A 29 15.56 -2.41 4.72
N LEU A 30 15.01 -3.13 3.73
CA LEU A 30 14.19 -4.32 3.97
C LEU A 30 15.09 -5.55 4.26
N PRO A 31 14.85 -6.28 5.37
CA PRO A 31 15.59 -7.49 5.73
C PRO A 31 15.64 -8.50 4.59
N LYS A 32 16.78 -9.19 4.40
CA LYS A 32 17.00 -10.12 3.27
C LYS A 32 15.92 -11.21 3.16
N ASP A 33 15.45 -11.68 4.31
CA ASP A 33 14.49 -12.75 4.53
C ASP A 33 13.01 -12.30 4.58
N ILE A 34 12.69 -11.06 4.17
CA ILE A 34 11.30 -10.62 4.03
C ILE A 34 10.48 -11.65 3.21
N PRO A 35 9.29 -12.07 3.68
CA PRO A 35 8.47 -13.01 2.94
C PRO A 35 8.09 -12.44 1.57
N SER A 36 8.08 -13.28 0.54
CA SER A 36 7.61 -12.86 -0.78
C SER A 36 6.11 -12.54 -0.78
N THR A 37 5.35 -13.25 0.04
CA THR A 37 3.89 -13.32 -0.06
C THR A 37 3.22 -12.98 1.27
N GLY A 38 2.28 -12.03 1.27
CA GLY A 38 1.55 -11.61 2.46
C GLY A 38 1.12 -10.15 2.43
N ILE A 39 1.03 -9.55 3.62
CA ILE A 39 0.51 -8.19 3.85
C ILE A 39 1.63 -7.29 4.38
N TYR A 40 1.64 -6.03 3.95
CA TYR A 40 2.48 -4.98 4.50
C TYR A 40 1.64 -3.75 4.86
N ALA A 41 2.07 -3.02 5.89
CA ALA A 41 1.50 -1.75 6.33
C ALA A 41 2.61 -0.69 6.35
N LEU A 42 2.35 0.45 5.71
CA LEU A 42 3.20 1.63 5.66
C LEU A 42 2.79 2.61 6.76
N PHE A 43 3.78 3.15 7.46
CA PHE A 43 3.60 4.11 8.53
C PHE A 43 4.43 5.36 8.25
N GLU A 44 3.81 6.52 8.41
CA GLU A 44 4.46 7.82 8.32
C GLU A 44 4.43 8.47 9.69
N ASN A 45 5.61 8.78 10.25
CA ASN A 45 5.72 9.38 11.59
C ASN A 45 4.97 8.58 12.68
N GLY A 46 4.92 7.26 12.55
CA GLY A 46 4.17 6.37 13.47
C GLY A 46 2.70 6.19 13.11
N GLU A 47 2.14 7.02 12.22
CA GLU A 47 0.74 6.98 11.83
C GLU A 47 0.49 6.01 10.66
N PRO A 48 -0.53 5.13 10.74
CA PRO A 48 -0.90 4.22 9.67
C PRO A 48 -1.31 4.95 8.39
N LEU A 49 -0.56 4.68 7.32
CA LEU A 49 -0.75 5.37 6.05
C LEU A 49 -1.51 4.51 5.04
N TYR A 50 -1.01 3.29 4.80
CA TYR A 50 -1.54 2.42 3.75
C TYR A 50 -1.21 0.95 4.03
N VAL A 51 -2.14 0.06 3.75
CA VAL A 51 -2.00 -1.40 3.82
C VAL A 51 -2.12 -1.96 2.41
N GLY A 52 -1.25 -2.90 2.07
CA GLY A 52 -1.28 -3.59 0.79
C GLY A 52 -0.92 -5.05 0.93
N ARG A 53 -1.40 -5.87 -0.01
CA ARG A 53 -0.95 -7.26 -0.18
C ARG A 53 -0.03 -7.43 -1.39
N SER A 54 0.75 -8.52 -1.39
CA SER A 54 1.61 -8.87 -2.52
C SER A 54 2.03 -10.33 -2.49
N ASN A 55 2.30 -10.89 -3.67
CA ASN A 55 3.04 -12.15 -3.86
C ASN A 55 4.53 -11.91 -4.22
N ARG A 56 4.96 -10.64 -4.22
CA ARG A 56 6.32 -10.17 -4.56
C ARG A 56 6.70 -8.95 -3.70
N MET A 57 6.57 -9.11 -2.38
CA MET A 57 6.53 -8.03 -1.39
C MET A 57 7.72 -7.06 -1.46
N ARG A 58 8.97 -7.55 -1.53
CA ARG A 58 10.15 -6.69 -1.66
C ARG A 58 10.04 -5.77 -2.87
N SER A 59 9.80 -6.34 -4.05
CA SER A 59 9.66 -5.59 -5.30
C SER A 59 8.50 -4.61 -5.22
N ARG A 60 7.36 -5.04 -4.66
CA ARG A 60 6.17 -4.20 -4.53
C ARG A 60 6.38 -2.99 -3.61
N LEU A 61 7.01 -3.20 -2.46
CA LEU A 61 7.37 -2.12 -1.53
C LEU A 61 8.30 -1.11 -2.20
N GLN A 62 9.32 -1.58 -2.90
CA GLN A 62 10.25 -0.70 -3.61
C GLN A 62 9.58 0.04 -4.79
N GLU A 63 8.67 -0.61 -5.52
CA GLU A 63 7.90 0.01 -6.61
C GLU A 63 7.12 1.24 -6.13
N HIS A 64 6.62 1.27 -4.89
CA HIS A 64 5.89 2.43 -4.39
C HIS A 64 6.75 3.70 -4.24
N CYS A 65 8.07 3.58 -4.12
CA CYS A 65 8.95 4.69 -3.73
C CYS A 65 10.16 4.92 -4.64
N ARG A 66 10.49 4.00 -5.55
CA ARG A 66 11.65 4.15 -6.46
C ARG A 66 11.48 5.37 -7.36
N PRO A 67 12.53 6.19 -7.57
CA PRO A 67 12.46 7.33 -8.48
C PRO A 67 11.99 6.97 -9.89
N SER A 68 12.38 5.81 -10.40
CA SER A 68 12.01 5.29 -11.73
C SER A 68 10.59 4.72 -11.82
N SER A 69 9.85 4.64 -10.71
CA SER A 69 8.47 4.17 -10.74
C SER A 69 7.54 5.20 -11.38
N ASN A 70 6.59 4.68 -12.15
CA ASN A 70 5.60 5.42 -12.91
C ASN A 70 4.19 5.20 -12.34
N HIS A 71 3.17 5.78 -12.96
CA HIS A 71 1.78 5.67 -12.51
C HIS A 71 1.23 4.23 -12.41
N ASN A 72 1.82 3.26 -13.12
CA ASN A 72 1.42 1.85 -13.10
C ASN A 72 2.08 1.08 -11.96
N THR A 73 3.32 1.42 -11.62
CA THR A 73 4.08 0.72 -10.58
C THR A 73 3.95 1.35 -9.20
N ALA A 74 3.76 2.67 -9.11
CA ALA A 74 3.54 3.40 -7.85
C ALA A 74 2.13 4.02 -7.74
N PRO A 75 1.04 3.22 -7.85
CA PRO A 75 -0.31 3.75 -7.84
C PRO A 75 -0.65 4.45 -6.52
N PHE A 76 -0.04 4.05 -5.40
CA PHE A 76 -0.27 4.70 -4.11
C PHE A 76 0.33 6.11 -4.08
N ALA A 77 1.61 6.28 -4.46
CA ALA A 77 2.23 7.60 -4.56
C ALA A 77 1.51 8.48 -5.59
N PHE A 78 0.98 7.88 -6.68
CA PHE A 78 0.17 8.60 -7.65
C PHE A 78 -1.11 9.15 -7.03
N ARG A 79 -1.81 8.36 -6.20
CA ARG A 79 -3.00 8.83 -5.47
C ARG A 79 -2.69 10.00 -4.53
N LEU A 80 -1.60 9.93 -3.76
CA LEU A 80 -1.16 11.04 -2.91
C LEU A 80 -0.92 12.33 -3.73
N ALA A 81 -0.38 12.19 -4.95
CA ALA A 81 -0.18 13.33 -5.84
C ALA A 81 -1.50 13.92 -6.36
N ARG A 82 -2.52 13.07 -6.64
CA ARG A 82 -3.88 13.52 -7.02
C ARG A 82 -4.53 14.30 -5.89
N GLU A 83 -4.47 13.78 -4.66
CA GLU A 83 -4.98 14.45 -3.47
C GLU A 83 -4.32 15.82 -3.29
N HIS A 84 -2.99 15.90 -3.40
CA HIS A 84 -2.25 17.15 -3.23
C HIS A 84 -2.54 18.18 -4.33
N THR A 85 -2.79 17.75 -5.57
CA THR A 85 -3.02 18.64 -6.71
C THR A 85 -4.50 18.90 -7.00
N GLY A 86 -5.41 18.33 -6.22
CA GLY A 86 -6.86 18.44 -6.45
C GLY A 86 -7.37 17.65 -7.66
N ASN A 87 -6.54 16.84 -8.32
CA ASN A 87 -6.90 16.02 -9.49
C ASN A 87 -7.59 14.71 -9.09
N ILE A 88 -8.50 14.74 -8.12
CA ILE A 88 -9.02 13.54 -7.44
C ILE A 88 -9.94 12.73 -8.35
N ASN A 89 -10.79 13.40 -9.14
CA ASN A 89 -11.76 12.74 -10.01
C ASN A 89 -11.12 12.29 -11.34
N PRO A 90 -11.30 11.02 -11.76
CA PRO A 90 -11.01 10.61 -13.12
C PRO A 90 -11.95 11.37 -14.06
N THR A 91 -11.38 12.20 -14.92
CA THR A 91 -12.12 12.73 -16.06
C THR A 91 -12.25 11.60 -17.09
N TYR A 92 -13.47 11.29 -17.54
CA TYR A 92 -13.75 10.33 -18.63
C TYR A 92 -13.26 10.84 -20.00
N SER A 93 -12.14 11.56 -20.01
CA SER A 93 -11.50 12.17 -21.17
C SER A 93 -9.99 11.87 -21.13
N SER A 94 -9.30 12.04 -22.25
CA SER A 94 -7.83 11.90 -22.29
C SER A 94 -7.13 12.90 -21.36
N LYS A 95 -7.70 14.10 -21.16
CA LYS A 95 -7.30 15.05 -20.14
C LYS A 95 -7.57 14.44 -18.77
N GLY A 96 -6.57 14.47 -17.87
CA GLY A 96 -6.65 13.87 -16.53
C GLY A 96 -6.38 12.36 -16.47
N SER A 97 -6.08 11.71 -17.59
CA SER A 97 -5.54 10.34 -17.58
C SER A 97 -4.21 10.26 -16.84
N ARG A 98 -3.88 9.09 -16.29
CA ARG A 98 -2.63 8.88 -15.53
C ARG A 98 -1.38 9.24 -16.33
N ALA A 99 -1.36 8.84 -17.61
CA ALA A 99 -0.26 9.11 -18.52
C ALA A 99 -0.11 10.60 -18.87
N MET A 100 -1.21 11.35 -18.96
CA MET A 100 -1.18 12.79 -19.18
C MET A 100 -0.72 13.55 -17.93
N LEU A 101 -1.27 13.19 -16.77
CA LEU A 101 -0.87 13.78 -15.49
C LEU A 101 0.62 13.55 -15.21
N GLU A 102 1.16 12.37 -15.50
CA GLU A 102 2.61 12.11 -15.31
C GLU A 102 3.51 12.98 -16.21
N LYS A 103 3.00 13.47 -17.36
CA LYS A 103 3.72 14.39 -18.24
C LYS A 103 3.56 15.87 -17.86
N ASP A 104 2.53 16.20 -17.08
CA ASP A 104 2.34 17.55 -16.58
C ASP A 104 3.46 17.91 -15.56
N PRO A 105 4.23 18.99 -15.76
CA PRO A 105 5.36 19.31 -14.89
C PRO A 105 4.98 19.53 -13.42
N ALA A 106 3.82 20.14 -13.15
CA ALA A 106 3.38 20.41 -11.79
C ALA A 106 2.95 19.12 -11.08
N PHE A 107 2.17 18.27 -11.76
CA PHE A 107 1.78 16.98 -11.25
C PHE A 107 2.98 16.05 -11.09
N LYS A 108 3.91 16.01 -12.06
CA LYS A 108 5.15 15.23 -11.96
C LYS A 108 5.95 15.60 -10.71
N LYS A 109 6.07 16.89 -10.40
CA LYS A 109 6.72 17.37 -9.17
C LYS A 109 6.02 16.83 -7.92
N SER A 110 4.69 16.90 -7.88
CA SER A 110 3.88 16.33 -6.78
C SER A 110 4.05 14.82 -6.66
N PHE A 111 4.08 14.09 -7.77
CA PHE A 111 4.27 12.65 -7.79
C PHE A 111 5.68 12.23 -7.34
N ASP A 112 6.72 12.97 -7.75
CA ASP A 112 8.09 12.76 -7.27
C ASP A 112 8.22 13.06 -5.76
N GLN A 113 7.52 14.07 -5.25
CA GLN A 113 7.42 14.33 -3.81
C GLN A 113 6.68 13.23 -3.06
N ALA A 114 5.57 12.71 -3.61
CA ALA A 114 4.84 11.60 -3.04
C ALA A 114 5.69 10.33 -2.96
N LYS A 115 6.48 10.01 -4.01
CA LYS A 115 7.44 8.88 -3.96
C LYS A 115 8.49 9.07 -2.87
N LYS A 116 9.01 10.30 -2.69
CA LYS A 116 9.94 10.62 -1.58
C LYS A 116 9.27 10.45 -0.21
N ARG A 117 8.02 10.89 -0.06
CA ARG A 117 7.22 10.69 1.15
C ARG A 117 7.07 9.21 1.48
N VAL A 118 6.67 8.39 0.50
CA VAL A 118 6.58 6.93 0.69
C VAL A 118 7.94 6.32 1.00
N ARG A 119 9.03 6.80 0.39
CA ARG A 119 10.40 6.33 0.66
C ARG A 119 10.84 6.55 2.11
N ALA A 120 10.27 7.50 2.82
CA ALA A 120 10.56 7.79 4.22
C ALA A 120 9.70 6.97 5.20
N THR A 121 8.82 6.09 4.71
CA THR A 121 7.91 5.32 5.57
C THR A 121 8.60 4.14 6.23
N LYS A 122 8.09 3.81 7.42
CA LYS A 122 8.36 2.55 8.10
C LYS A 122 7.37 1.49 7.64
N VAL A 123 7.79 0.23 7.66
CA VAL A 123 7.02 -0.92 7.20
C VAL A 123 6.90 -1.95 8.33
N LYS A 124 5.69 -2.47 8.52
CA LYS A 124 5.46 -3.76 9.19
C LYS A 124 4.83 -4.73 8.20
N TYR A 125 5.10 -6.02 8.34
CA TYR A 125 4.58 -7.03 7.42
C TYR A 125 4.30 -8.36 8.12
N VAL A 126 3.50 -9.20 7.47
CA VAL A 126 3.23 -10.57 7.89
C VAL A 126 3.08 -11.47 6.66
N SER A 127 3.63 -12.67 6.75
CA SER A 127 3.50 -13.70 5.70
C SER A 127 2.08 -14.27 5.71
N GLU A 128 1.47 -14.39 4.53
CA GLU A 128 0.19 -15.10 4.34
C GLU A 128 0.13 -15.63 2.91
N LYS A 129 0.10 -16.96 2.76
CA LYS A 129 0.20 -17.64 1.46
C LYS A 129 -1.16 -17.92 0.83
N ASP A 130 -2.22 -18.02 1.61
CA ASP A 130 -3.57 -18.24 1.10
C ASP A 130 -4.11 -16.96 0.46
N PRO A 131 -4.44 -16.95 -0.84
CA PRO A 131 -4.89 -15.73 -1.51
C PRO A 131 -6.16 -15.15 -0.91
N LEU A 132 -7.14 -15.98 -0.52
CA LEU A 132 -8.38 -15.49 0.07
C LEU A 132 -8.11 -14.85 1.43
N ARG A 133 -7.24 -15.46 2.23
CA ARG A 133 -6.85 -14.88 3.52
C ARG A 133 -6.06 -13.59 3.34
N GLN A 134 -5.27 -13.43 2.28
CA GLN A 134 -4.63 -12.14 2.02
C GLN A 134 -5.65 -11.01 1.82
N TYR A 135 -6.69 -11.23 1.02
CA TYR A 135 -7.73 -10.21 0.83
C TYR A 135 -8.42 -9.88 2.16
N LEU A 136 -8.82 -10.89 2.92
CA LEU A 136 -9.49 -10.69 4.20
C LEU A 136 -8.57 -10.00 5.23
N LEU A 137 -7.29 -10.38 5.27
CA LEU A 137 -6.32 -9.83 6.20
C LEU A 137 -5.91 -8.40 5.84
N GLU A 138 -5.79 -8.06 4.55
CA GLU A 138 -5.58 -6.68 4.08
C GLU A 138 -6.67 -5.75 4.61
N THR A 139 -7.94 -6.12 4.41
CA THR A 139 -9.09 -5.35 4.91
C THR A 139 -9.11 -5.30 6.44
N TYR A 140 -8.93 -6.45 7.10
CA TYR A 140 -8.92 -6.51 8.56
C TYR A 140 -7.85 -5.61 9.16
N ILE A 141 -6.61 -5.68 8.66
CA ILE A 141 -5.51 -4.87 9.15
C ILE A 141 -5.77 -3.39 8.89
N ALA A 142 -6.16 -3.02 7.66
CA ALA A 142 -6.46 -1.64 7.31
C ALA A 142 -7.51 -1.00 8.24
N LEU A 143 -8.57 -1.75 8.56
CA LEU A 143 -9.60 -1.33 9.48
C LEU A 143 -9.07 -1.25 10.93
N SER A 144 -8.39 -2.29 11.40
CA SER A 144 -7.88 -2.39 12.77
C SER A 144 -6.86 -1.29 13.12
N ILE A 145 -6.05 -0.85 12.15
CA ILE A 145 -5.09 0.24 12.34
C ILE A 145 -5.59 1.58 11.81
N LYS A 146 -6.81 1.66 11.27
CA LYS A 146 -7.38 2.90 10.69
C LYS A 146 -6.46 3.53 9.63
N ALA A 147 -5.97 2.71 8.69
CA ALA A 147 -5.08 3.17 7.63
C ALA A 147 -5.75 4.24 6.76
N ARG A 148 -5.15 5.43 6.71
CA ARG A 148 -5.77 6.64 6.14
C ARG A 148 -6.18 6.54 4.68
N HIS A 149 -5.45 5.76 3.88
CA HIS A 149 -5.69 5.66 2.45
C HIS A 149 -6.17 4.26 2.02
N ASN A 150 -6.82 3.49 2.88
CA ASN A 150 -7.49 2.24 2.50
C ASN A 150 -9.01 2.44 2.54
N ASP A 151 -9.55 3.04 1.48
CA ASP A 151 -11.00 3.29 1.31
C ASP A 151 -11.73 2.08 0.70
N PHE A 152 -11.01 1.19 -0.01
CA PHE A 152 -11.56 0.03 -0.72
C PHE A 152 -12.64 0.37 -1.75
N ASP A 153 -12.73 1.63 -2.14
CA ASP A 153 -13.64 2.13 -3.17
C ASP A 153 -13.01 1.98 -4.57
N THR A 154 -13.85 2.02 -5.60
CA THR A 154 -13.42 1.94 -6.99
C THR A 154 -13.14 3.33 -7.55
N HIS A 155 -11.88 3.60 -7.94
CA HIS A 155 -11.39 4.89 -8.46
C HIS A 155 -10.74 4.78 -9.84
#